data_AF-A0A517STF6-F1
#
_entry.id   AF-A0A517STF6-F1
#
_cell.length_a   1.000
_cell.length_b   1.000
_cell.length_c   1.000
_cell.angle_alpha   90.00
_cell.angle_beta   90.00
_cell.angle_gamma   90.00
#
_symmetry.space_group_name_H-M   'P 1'
#
loop_
_entity.id
_entity.type
_entity.pdbx_description
1 polymer ?
#
loop_
_entity_poly.entity_id
_entity_poly.type
_entity_poly.pdbx_seq_one_letter_code
_entity_poly.pdbx_strand_id
1 'polypeptide(L)'
;MNLHPRCKCSDFSFHGYHVRLCSDNAQRISDVRTDFSHFHIPETPESTKPDLEIHFHNFSSRPQLPRLPASQHTPRNVVYRDDATSYLDYSGRALAKISNRGSQIDVYSDDRHLAHEAVYLTILSYTGEYFDRTGRTRVHALGLETGGQAVLLMLPSSGGKTTMALKMLQVDGVRLLSEDSPLMTRNGVIEPFPIRIGVRPGTAVPDIPSALQLDIERMEFGPKKLIDIEAFHDRISGPVPICAILLGTRFSSGESRIMKVSRHKALRPLISDAVVGLGLYQGVEFVLQSSALELLGKGRLAFARLRNSLGVLRRADVYRFEMGTDIEQTANTLETFLKQIPPKTE
;
A
#
# COMPACT_ATOMS: atom_id res chain seq x y z
N MET A 1 -37.36 -18.96 16.01
CA MET A 1 -36.72 -18.81 14.68
C MET A 1 -35.60 -17.80 14.84
N ASN A 2 -34.38 -18.26 15.13
CA ASN A 2 -33.23 -17.37 15.31
C ASN A 2 -32.73 -16.97 13.92
N LEU A 3 -33.13 -15.78 13.46
CA LEU A 3 -32.49 -15.12 12.33
C LEU A 3 -31.07 -14.75 12.78
N HIS A 4 -30.09 -15.61 12.51
CA HIS A 4 -28.70 -15.17 12.55
C HIS A 4 -28.55 -13.98 11.58
N PRO A 5 -27.96 -12.86 12.00
CA PRO A 5 -27.70 -11.75 11.09
C PRO A 5 -26.90 -12.31 9.91
N ARG A 6 -27.42 -12.15 8.69
CA ARG A 6 -26.75 -12.62 7.48
C ARG A 6 -25.35 -11.99 7.45
N CYS A 7 -24.33 -12.84 7.39
CA CYS A 7 -22.96 -12.41 7.15
C CYS A 7 -22.96 -11.53 5.89
N LYS A 8 -22.46 -10.30 6.01
CA LYS A 8 -22.29 -9.39 4.87
C LYS A 8 -20.91 -9.62 4.29
N CYS A 9 -20.79 -9.56 2.98
CA CYS A 9 -19.51 -9.60 2.31
C CYS A 9 -19.31 -8.37 1.42
N SER A 10 -18.06 -8.03 1.17
CA SER A 10 -17.63 -7.00 0.24
C SER A 10 -16.46 -7.56 -0.58
N ASP A 11 -16.47 -7.30 -1.88
CA ASP A 11 -15.46 -7.79 -2.80
C ASP A 11 -14.59 -6.65 -3.33
N PHE A 12 -13.33 -6.96 -3.59
CA PHE A 12 -12.32 -6.03 -4.09
C PHE A 12 -11.50 -6.70 -5.21
N SER A 13 -11.15 -5.95 -6.25
CA SER A 13 -10.26 -6.41 -7.34
C SER A 13 -9.01 -5.54 -7.41
N PHE A 14 -7.87 -6.12 -7.03
CA PHE A 14 -6.57 -5.44 -7.07
C PHE A 14 -5.81 -5.89 -8.32
N HIS A 15 -5.99 -5.17 -9.43
CA HIS A 15 -5.37 -5.51 -10.72
C HIS A 15 -5.59 -6.99 -11.11
N GLY A 16 -6.81 -7.48 -10.88
CA GLY A 16 -7.23 -8.85 -11.18
C GLY A 16 -7.10 -9.84 -10.01
N TYR A 17 -6.55 -9.45 -8.85
CA TYR A 17 -6.56 -10.27 -7.64
C TYR A 17 -7.83 -10.02 -6.83
N HIS A 18 -8.67 -11.04 -6.70
CA HIS A 18 -9.99 -10.94 -6.05
C HIS A 18 -9.89 -11.25 -4.56
N VAL A 19 -10.20 -10.26 -3.74
CA VAL A 19 -10.33 -10.40 -2.29
C VAL A 19 -11.80 -10.29 -1.89
N ARG A 20 -12.28 -11.27 -1.12
CA ARG A 20 -13.60 -11.23 -0.47
C ARG A 20 -13.43 -11.06 1.02
N LEU A 21 -14.16 -10.10 1.59
CA LEU A 21 -14.16 -9.81 3.01
C LEU A 21 -15.56 -10.04 3.57
N CYS A 22 -15.71 -10.85 4.61
CA CYS A 22 -16.99 -11.18 5.20
C CYS A 22 -17.03 -10.92 6.72
N SER A 23 -18.15 -10.38 7.21
CA SER A 23 -18.38 -10.15 8.64
C SER A 23 -19.88 -10.04 8.95
N ASP A 24 -20.27 -10.44 10.16
CA ASP A 24 -21.56 -10.08 10.77
C ASP A 24 -21.62 -8.61 11.23
N ASN A 25 -20.46 -7.96 11.39
CA ASN A 25 -20.33 -6.57 11.78
C ASN A 25 -20.05 -5.67 10.55
N ALA A 26 -21.07 -4.91 10.14
CA ALA A 26 -20.99 -4.01 8.99
C ALA A 26 -19.90 -2.92 9.13
N GLN A 27 -19.56 -2.50 10.36
CA GLN A 27 -18.52 -1.49 10.60
C GLN A 27 -17.14 -2.01 10.19
N ARG A 28 -16.83 -3.29 10.46
CA ARG A 28 -15.53 -3.88 10.09
C ARG A 28 -15.31 -3.89 8.57
N ILE A 29 -16.38 -4.18 7.83
CA ILE A 29 -16.36 -4.13 6.36
C ILE A 29 -16.21 -2.68 5.89
N SER A 30 -16.96 -1.75 6.49
CA SER A 30 -16.87 -0.32 6.17
C SER A 30 -15.47 0.22 6.38
N ASP A 31 -14.81 -0.12 7.49
CA ASP A 31 -13.46 0.37 7.81
C ASP A 31 -12.42 -0.10 6.77
N VAL A 32 -12.50 -1.37 6.32
CA VAL A 32 -11.62 -1.89 5.27
C VAL A 32 -12.00 -1.33 3.90
N ARG A 33 -13.29 -1.09 3.63
CA ARG A 33 -13.73 -0.42 2.41
C ARG A 33 -13.12 0.97 2.30
N THR A 34 -13.05 1.74 3.40
CA THR A 34 -12.37 3.04 3.41
C THR A 34 -10.90 2.94 3.01
N ASP A 35 -10.22 1.83 3.32
CA ASP A 35 -8.83 1.66 2.89
C ASP A 35 -8.67 1.47 1.37
N PHE A 36 -9.65 0.80 0.75
CA PHE A 36 -9.53 0.20 -0.58
C PHE A 36 -10.72 0.51 -1.50
N SER A 37 -11.42 1.63 -1.30
CA SER A 37 -12.65 1.98 -2.02
C SER A 37 -12.47 1.99 -3.54
N HIS A 38 -11.31 2.46 -4.02
CA HIS A 38 -10.95 2.44 -5.45
C HIS A 38 -10.99 1.03 -6.08
N PHE A 39 -10.78 -0.02 -5.29
CA PHE A 39 -10.75 -1.41 -5.73
C PHE A 39 -12.06 -2.15 -5.47
N HIS A 40 -13.06 -1.49 -4.87
CA HIS A 40 -14.33 -2.11 -4.51
C HIS A 40 -15.13 -2.54 -5.75
N ILE A 41 -15.69 -3.75 -5.69
CA ILE A 41 -16.58 -4.28 -6.74
C ILE A 41 -18.03 -4.18 -6.22
N PRO A 42 -18.90 -3.36 -6.85
CA PRO A 42 -20.28 -3.20 -6.39
C PRO A 42 -21.12 -4.48 -6.50
N GLU A 43 -20.87 -5.27 -7.55
CA GLU A 43 -21.59 -6.50 -7.85
C GLU A 43 -20.61 -7.59 -8.26
N THR A 44 -20.56 -8.67 -7.48
CA THR A 44 -19.79 -9.86 -7.83
C THR A 44 -20.76 -10.95 -8.26
N PRO A 45 -20.57 -11.60 -9.41
CA PRO A 45 -21.33 -12.79 -9.76
C PRO A 45 -21.20 -13.83 -8.63
N GLU A 46 -22.32 -14.40 -8.17
CA GLU A 46 -22.35 -15.36 -7.05
C GLU A 46 -21.41 -16.56 -7.25
N SER A 47 -21.04 -16.88 -8.49
CA SER A 47 -20.17 -18.00 -8.86
C SER A 47 -18.66 -17.70 -8.84
N THR A 48 -18.23 -16.45 -8.65
CA THR A 48 -16.80 -16.11 -8.69
C THR A 48 -16.14 -16.48 -7.36
N LYS A 49 -15.21 -17.44 -7.41
CA LYS A 49 -14.39 -17.83 -6.26
C LYS A 49 -13.28 -16.80 -6.03
N PRO A 50 -13.13 -16.24 -4.81
CA PRO A 50 -12.06 -15.30 -4.51
C PRO A 50 -10.69 -15.98 -4.48
N ASP A 51 -9.64 -15.21 -4.82
CA ASP A 51 -8.25 -15.63 -4.61
C ASP A 51 -7.90 -15.63 -3.12
N LEU A 52 -8.50 -14.69 -2.36
CA LEU A 52 -8.37 -14.56 -0.92
C LEU A 52 -9.72 -14.26 -0.26
N GLU A 53 -10.11 -15.10 0.69
CA GLU A 53 -11.29 -14.89 1.51
C GLU A 53 -10.87 -14.58 2.96
N ILE A 54 -11.41 -13.50 3.52
CA ILE A 54 -11.12 -13.05 4.89
C ILE A 54 -12.43 -12.97 5.66
N HIS A 55 -12.49 -13.64 6.81
CA HIS A 55 -13.63 -13.60 7.72
C HIS A 55 -13.27 -12.94 9.03
N PHE A 56 -14.08 -11.99 9.46
CA PHE A 56 -14.01 -11.42 10.79
C PHE A 56 -14.86 -12.20 11.78
N HIS A 57 -14.32 -12.44 12.96
CA HIS A 57 -14.97 -13.13 14.06
C HIS A 57 -14.76 -12.40 15.38
N ASN A 58 -15.60 -12.68 16.37
CA ASN A 58 -15.39 -12.22 17.74
C ASN A 58 -14.22 -12.98 18.37
N PHE A 59 -13.50 -12.36 19.31
CA PHE A 59 -12.34 -13.00 19.92
C PHE A 59 -12.71 -14.21 20.78
N SER A 60 -13.92 -14.22 21.32
CA SER A 60 -14.47 -15.33 22.11
C SER A 60 -14.68 -16.62 21.31
N SER A 61 -14.88 -16.53 19.99
CA SER A 61 -15.06 -17.69 19.11
C SER A 61 -13.76 -18.22 18.52
N ARG A 62 -12.60 -17.70 18.97
CA ARG A 62 -11.30 -18.15 18.46
C ARG A 62 -11.05 -19.63 18.75
N PRO A 63 -10.40 -20.36 17.83
CA PRO A 63 -10.00 -21.73 18.10
C PRO A 63 -8.97 -21.78 19.23
N GLN A 64 -8.95 -22.88 19.98
CA GLN A 64 -7.80 -23.19 20.82
C GLN A 64 -6.58 -23.45 19.93
N LEU A 65 -5.48 -22.82 20.27
CA LEU A 65 -4.22 -23.05 19.56
C LEU A 65 -3.70 -24.44 19.90
N PRO A 66 -3.31 -25.26 18.90
CA PRO A 66 -2.61 -26.50 19.17
C PRO A 66 -1.25 -26.22 19.83
N ARG A 67 -0.69 -27.23 20.51
CA ARG A 67 0.63 -27.11 21.13
C ARG A 67 1.72 -27.12 20.06
N LEU A 68 2.06 -25.95 19.55
CA LEU A 68 3.08 -25.74 18.52
C LEU A 68 4.22 -24.87 19.06
N PRO A 69 5.48 -25.11 18.65
CA PRO A 69 6.55 -24.16 18.88
C PRO A 69 6.30 -22.89 18.06
N ALA A 70 6.74 -21.74 18.57
CA ALA A 70 6.76 -20.51 17.78
C ALA A 70 7.74 -20.70 16.61
N SER A 71 7.27 -20.50 15.39
CA SER A 71 8.10 -20.58 14.19
C SER A 71 8.80 -19.25 13.90
N GLN A 72 8.21 -18.13 14.33
CA GLN A 72 8.76 -16.79 14.12
C GLN A 72 8.21 -15.80 15.15
N HIS A 73 9.03 -14.80 15.49
CA HIS A 73 8.62 -13.61 16.23
C HIS A 73 8.79 -12.38 15.35
N THR A 74 7.76 -11.56 15.27
CA THR A 74 7.81 -10.22 14.67
C THR A 74 7.50 -9.18 15.74
N PRO A 75 7.77 -7.89 15.50
CA PRO A 75 7.33 -6.85 16.43
C PRO A 75 5.81 -6.80 16.66
N ARG A 76 5.01 -7.40 15.77
CA ARG A 76 3.53 -7.34 15.81
C ARG A 76 2.87 -8.61 16.34
N ASN A 77 3.48 -9.77 16.08
CA ASN A 77 2.85 -11.05 16.35
C ASN A 77 3.87 -12.18 16.53
N VAL A 78 3.40 -13.25 17.16
CA VAL A 78 4.07 -14.55 17.19
C VAL A 78 3.40 -15.47 16.19
N VAL A 79 4.20 -16.17 15.41
CA VAL A 79 3.73 -17.09 14.38
C VAL A 79 3.85 -18.52 14.88
N TYR A 80 2.76 -19.26 14.76
CA TYR A 80 2.72 -20.71 14.96
C TYR A 80 2.28 -21.40 13.67
N ARG A 81 2.81 -22.58 13.38
CA ARG A 81 2.49 -23.31 12.15
C ARG A 81 2.48 -24.81 12.35
N ASP A 82 1.54 -25.46 11.69
CA ASP A 82 1.58 -26.88 11.32
C ASP A 82 1.53 -27.03 9.79
N ASP A 83 1.45 -28.27 9.28
CA ASP A 83 1.49 -28.55 7.84
C ASP A 83 0.32 -27.93 7.04
N ALA A 84 -0.80 -27.63 7.69
CA ALA A 84 -2.03 -27.18 7.03
C ALA A 84 -2.43 -25.74 7.37
N THR A 85 -2.00 -25.23 8.53
CA THR A 85 -2.51 -23.99 9.13
C THR A 85 -1.38 -23.14 9.68
N SER A 86 -1.49 -21.82 9.48
CA SER A 86 -0.64 -20.84 10.17
C SER A 86 -1.48 -19.97 11.09
N TYR A 87 -0.93 -19.59 12.22
CA TYR A 87 -1.56 -18.76 13.24
C TYR A 87 -0.68 -17.56 13.53
N LEU A 88 -1.27 -16.37 13.50
CA LEU A 88 -0.61 -15.13 13.88
C LEU A 88 -1.27 -14.64 15.17
N ASP A 89 -0.58 -14.81 16.30
CA ASP A 89 -1.04 -14.35 17.61
C ASP A 89 -0.51 -12.94 17.88
N TYR A 90 -1.43 -11.99 18.03
CA TYR A 90 -1.13 -10.59 18.31
C TYR A 90 -1.12 -10.38 19.83
N SER A 91 -0.21 -11.09 20.51
CA SER A 91 0.00 -11.02 21.95
C SER A 91 -1.27 -11.27 22.78
N GLY A 92 -2.09 -12.24 22.35
CA GLY A 92 -3.32 -12.64 23.02
C GLY A 92 -4.49 -11.66 22.88
N ARG A 93 -4.38 -10.60 22.06
CA ARG A 93 -5.46 -9.64 21.81
C ARG A 93 -6.23 -9.92 20.52
N ALA A 94 -5.57 -10.50 19.55
CA ALA A 94 -6.17 -10.97 18.31
C ALA A 94 -5.46 -12.23 17.82
N LEU A 95 -6.15 -13.00 16.99
CA LEU A 95 -5.61 -14.18 16.33
C LEU A 95 -6.01 -14.14 14.86
N ALA A 96 -5.07 -14.29 13.93
CA ALA A 96 -5.39 -14.62 12.55
C ALA A 96 -5.03 -16.07 12.26
N LYS A 97 -6.00 -16.87 11.81
CA LYS A 97 -5.81 -18.24 11.35
C LYS A 97 -5.83 -18.25 9.83
N ILE A 98 -4.75 -18.73 9.23
CA ILE A 98 -4.59 -18.86 7.78
C ILE A 98 -4.69 -20.33 7.43
N SER A 99 -5.60 -20.68 6.53
CA SER A 99 -5.87 -22.06 6.11
C SER A 99 -6.03 -22.14 4.58
N ASN A 100 -6.31 -23.35 4.07
CA ASN A 100 -6.51 -23.60 2.64
C ASN A 100 -5.37 -23.08 1.76
N ARG A 101 -4.12 -23.39 2.14
CA ARG A 101 -2.90 -22.93 1.45
C ARG A 101 -2.81 -21.40 1.30
N GLY A 102 -3.39 -20.66 2.24
CA GLY A 102 -3.35 -19.19 2.26
C GLY A 102 -4.59 -18.51 1.67
N SER A 103 -5.50 -19.23 1.03
CA SER A 103 -6.65 -18.59 0.38
C SER A 103 -7.79 -18.23 1.34
N GLN A 104 -7.74 -18.66 2.60
CA GLN A 104 -8.76 -18.35 3.60
C GLN A 104 -8.13 -17.91 4.93
N ILE A 105 -8.61 -16.79 5.46
CA ILE A 105 -8.09 -16.17 6.68
C ILE A 105 -9.24 -15.81 7.62
N ASP A 106 -9.20 -16.35 8.83
CA ASP A 106 -10.12 -15.99 9.91
C ASP A 106 -9.42 -15.08 10.90
N VAL A 107 -9.93 -13.86 11.09
CA VAL A 107 -9.40 -12.87 12.04
C VAL A 107 -10.34 -12.75 13.23
N TYR A 108 -9.86 -13.14 14.40
CA TYR A 108 -10.56 -13.12 15.68
C TYR A 108 -10.02 -11.96 16.51
N SER A 109 -10.87 -11.01 16.87
CA SER A 109 -10.51 -9.87 17.73
C SER A 109 -11.79 -9.16 18.14
N ASP A 110 -11.87 -8.62 19.36
CA ASP A 110 -12.93 -7.69 19.77
C ASP A 110 -12.46 -6.23 19.66
N ASP A 111 -11.15 -6.03 19.52
CA ASP A 111 -10.53 -4.73 19.24
C ASP A 111 -10.67 -4.41 17.75
N ARG A 112 -11.45 -3.35 17.47
CA ARG A 112 -11.71 -2.83 16.13
C ARG A 112 -10.44 -2.43 15.39
N HIS A 113 -9.55 -1.68 16.06
CA HIS A 113 -8.34 -1.13 15.44
C HIS A 113 -7.35 -2.25 15.09
N LEU A 114 -7.16 -3.18 16.02
CA LEU A 114 -6.28 -4.33 15.81
C LEU A 114 -6.80 -5.26 14.70
N ALA A 115 -8.10 -5.54 14.68
CA ALA A 115 -8.73 -6.36 13.64
C ALA A 115 -8.59 -5.70 12.26
N HIS A 116 -8.90 -4.41 12.18
CA HIS A 116 -8.78 -3.60 10.97
C HIS A 116 -7.35 -3.61 10.44
N GLU A 117 -6.37 -3.26 11.27
CA GLU A 117 -4.98 -3.19 10.83
C GLU A 117 -4.44 -4.58 10.45
N ALA A 118 -4.83 -5.65 11.15
CA ALA A 118 -4.46 -7.02 10.77
C ALA A 118 -4.98 -7.38 9.36
N VAL A 119 -6.23 -7.05 9.03
CA VAL A 119 -6.80 -7.29 7.69
C VAL A 119 -6.18 -6.38 6.64
N TYR A 120 -6.03 -5.09 6.91
CA TYR A 120 -5.37 -4.15 6.01
C TYR A 120 -3.97 -4.64 5.61
N LEU A 121 -3.16 -5.02 6.59
CA LEU A 121 -1.79 -5.52 6.38
C LEU A 121 -1.79 -6.86 5.63
N THR A 122 -2.76 -7.73 5.92
CA THR A 122 -2.94 -9.00 5.22
C THR A 122 -3.23 -8.77 3.74
N ILE A 123 -4.20 -7.92 3.41
CA ILE A 123 -4.55 -7.59 2.01
C ILE A 123 -3.32 -7.04 1.28
N LEU A 124 -2.58 -6.10 1.88
CA LEU A 124 -1.37 -5.57 1.27
C LEU A 124 -0.29 -6.62 1.02
N SER A 125 -0.17 -7.62 1.88
CA SER A 125 0.82 -8.67 1.72
C SER A 125 0.46 -9.60 0.55
N TYR A 126 -0.77 -10.10 0.52
CA TYR A 126 -1.21 -11.02 -0.55
C TYR A 126 -1.27 -10.34 -1.92
N THR A 127 -1.79 -9.10 -1.98
CA THR A 127 -1.79 -8.33 -3.23
C THR A 127 -0.37 -8.00 -3.68
N GLY A 128 0.53 -7.70 -2.74
CA GLY A 128 1.96 -7.51 -3.01
C GLY A 128 2.61 -8.72 -3.66
N GLU A 129 2.39 -9.92 -3.11
CA GLU A 129 2.89 -11.18 -3.69
C GLU A 129 2.32 -11.42 -5.09
N TYR A 130 1.02 -11.19 -5.28
CA TYR A 130 0.38 -11.30 -6.59
C TYR A 130 0.98 -10.32 -7.61
N PHE A 131 1.25 -9.08 -7.22
CA PHE A 131 1.90 -8.10 -8.09
C PHE A 131 3.26 -8.59 -8.55
N ASP A 132 4.10 -9.07 -7.63
CA ASP A 132 5.43 -9.57 -8.00
C ASP A 132 5.34 -10.76 -8.98
N ARG A 133 4.39 -11.67 -8.76
CA ARG A 133 4.14 -12.82 -9.64
C ARG A 133 3.64 -12.41 -11.03
N THR A 134 2.89 -11.31 -11.12
CA THR A 134 2.34 -10.78 -12.37
C THR A 134 3.23 -9.72 -13.03
N GLY A 135 4.44 -9.50 -12.52
CA GLY A 135 5.41 -8.59 -13.12
C GLY A 135 5.19 -7.12 -12.79
N ARG A 136 4.44 -6.83 -11.72
CA ARG A 136 4.24 -5.50 -11.14
C ARG A 136 5.06 -5.38 -9.86
N THR A 137 5.73 -4.25 -9.66
CA THR A 137 6.56 -4.05 -8.47
C THR A 137 6.14 -2.79 -7.76
N ARG A 138 5.68 -2.91 -6.50
CA ARG A 138 5.47 -1.76 -5.62
C ARG A 138 6.78 -1.02 -5.39
N VAL A 139 6.75 0.30 -5.42
CA VAL A 139 7.88 1.15 -5.00
C VAL A 139 7.41 2.10 -3.92
N HIS A 140 8.12 2.20 -2.80
CA HIS A 140 7.79 3.15 -1.74
C HIS A 140 8.09 4.60 -2.18
N ALA A 141 7.11 5.23 -2.81
CA ALA A 141 7.21 6.55 -3.42
C ALA A 141 5.82 7.18 -3.58
N LEU A 142 5.78 8.51 -3.62
CA LEU A 142 4.60 9.22 -4.10
C LEU A 142 4.58 9.17 -5.63
N GLY A 143 3.53 8.63 -6.22
CA GLY A 143 3.30 8.62 -7.67
C GLY A 143 2.29 9.68 -8.08
N LEU A 144 2.72 10.63 -8.92
CA LEU A 144 1.89 11.67 -9.51
C LEU A 144 1.84 11.50 -11.03
N GLU A 145 0.78 12.01 -11.63
CA GLU A 145 0.65 12.12 -13.07
C GLU A 145 0.40 13.58 -13.46
N THR A 146 1.05 14.01 -14.53
CA THR A 146 0.86 15.31 -15.17
C THR A 146 1.06 15.15 -16.68
N GLY A 147 0.15 15.70 -17.48
CA GLY A 147 0.26 15.67 -18.95
C GLY A 147 0.33 14.25 -19.54
N GLY A 148 -0.30 13.26 -18.89
CA GLY A 148 -0.26 11.86 -19.32
C GLY A 148 1.04 11.13 -18.99
N GLN A 149 1.87 11.67 -18.10
CA GLN A 149 3.15 11.08 -17.72
C GLN A 149 3.33 10.99 -16.20
N ALA A 150 3.96 9.90 -15.78
CA ALA A 150 4.20 9.61 -14.37
C ALA A 150 5.46 10.32 -13.86
N VAL A 151 5.37 10.79 -12.62
CA VAL A 151 6.47 11.32 -11.83
C VAL A 151 6.51 10.59 -10.50
N LEU A 152 7.65 9.96 -10.17
CA LEU A 152 7.85 9.30 -8.88
C LEU A 152 8.68 10.19 -7.95
N LEU A 153 8.12 10.60 -6.83
CA LEU A 153 8.82 11.27 -5.76
C LEU A 153 9.22 10.27 -4.68
N MET A 154 10.51 9.92 -4.67
CA MET A 154 11.11 9.04 -3.69
C MET A 154 11.55 9.85 -2.47
N LEU A 155 10.90 9.60 -1.34
CA LEU A 155 11.18 10.25 -0.07
C LEU A 155 11.31 9.22 1.04
N PRO A 156 12.25 9.40 1.98
CA PRO A 156 12.33 8.54 3.14
C PRO A 156 11.02 8.57 3.95
N SER A 157 10.83 7.58 4.82
CA SER A 157 9.72 7.58 5.77
C SER A 157 9.70 8.89 6.57
N SER A 158 8.52 9.48 6.74
CA SER A 158 8.34 10.82 7.34
C SER A 158 8.96 12.00 6.56
N GLY A 159 9.42 11.79 5.32
CA GLY A 159 9.99 12.83 4.45
C GLY A 159 8.99 13.86 3.94
N GLY A 160 7.68 13.66 4.17
CA GLY A 160 6.62 14.58 3.78
C GLY A 160 5.81 14.16 2.54
N LYS A 161 5.83 12.87 2.15
CA LYS A 161 5.03 12.33 1.02
C LYS A 161 3.57 12.74 1.10
N THR A 162 2.92 12.42 2.23
CA THR A 162 1.50 12.73 2.47
C THR A 162 1.21 14.23 2.35
N THR A 163 2.09 15.08 2.90
CA THR A 163 1.96 16.54 2.80
C THR A 163 2.06 17.01 1.34
N MET A 164 3.04 16.50 0.59
CA MET A 164 3.19 16.82 -0.82
C MET A 164 2.05 16.26 -1.67
N ALA A 165 1.55 15.07 -1.38
CA ALA A 165 0.41 14.46 -2.07
C ALA A 165 -0.84 15.35 -1.94
N LEU A 166 -1.18 15.78 -0.72
CA LEU A 166 -2.34 16.65 -0.48
C LEU A 166 -2.18 18.02 -1.15
N LYS A 167 -0.98 18.60 -1.16
CA LYS A 167 -0.70 19.86 -1.88
C LYS A 167 -0.85 19.70 -3.39
N MET A 168 -0.30 18.63 -3.96
CA MET A 168 -0.35 18.39 -5.40
C MET A 168 -1.74 18.01 -5.90
N LEU A 169 -2.58 17.39 -5.06
CA LEU A 169 -4.00 17.14 -5.37
C LEU A 169 -4.83 18.43 -5.53
N GLN A 170 -4.34 19.57 -5.00
CA GLN A 170 -4.96 20.89 -5.19
C GLN A 170 -4.52 21.58 -6.48
N VAL A 171 -3.53 21.04 -7.20
CA VAL A 171 -2.98 21.63 -8.42
C VAL A 171 -3.75 21.10 -9.63
N ASP A 172 -4.21 22.00 -10.50
CA ASP A 172 -4.88 21.62 -11.74
C ASP A 172 -3.96 20.90 -12.72
N GLY A 173 -4.48 19.85 -13.34
CA GLY A 173 -3.73 18.99 -14.25
C GLY A 173 -2.84 17.95 -13.58
N VAL A 174 -2.77 17.95 -12.24
CA VAL A 174 -2.07 16.91 -11.48
C VAL A 174 -3.07 15.87 -10.96
N ARG A 175 -2.71 14.60 -11.13
CA ARG A 175 -3.46 13.44 -10.62
C ARG A 175 -2.55 12.53 -9.79
N LEU A 176 -3.14 11.69 -8.97
CA LEU A 176 -2.47 10.75 -8.08
C LEU A 176 -2.51 9.34 -8.67
N LEU A 177 -1.35 8.68 -8.69
CA LEU A 177 -1.23 7.23 -8.96
C LEU A 177 -1.27 6.44 -7.66
N SER A 178 -0.53 6.89 -6.64
CA SER A 178 -0.55 6.34 -5.28
C SER A 178 0.23 7.26 -4.35
N GLU A 179 -0.22 7.43 -3.10
CA GLU A 179 0.51 8.22 -2.10
C GLU A 179 1.76 7.49 -1.57
N ASP A 180 1.76 6.16 -1.61
CA ASP A 180 2.74 5.35 -0.88
C ASP A 180 3.41 4.28 -1.74
N SER A 181 2.66 3.58 -2.60
CA SER A 181 3.16 2.37 -3.26
C SER A 181 2.66 2.15 -4.70
N PRO A 182 2.91 3.09 -5.64
CA PRO A 182 2.55 2.89 -7.05
C PRO A 182 3.25 1.65 -7.63
N LEU A 183 2.68 1.09 -8.69
CA LEU A 183 3.18 -0.15 -9.29
C LEU A 183 4.03 0.15 -10.52
N MET A 184 5.27 -0.34 -10.51
CA MET A 184 6.19 -0.27 -11.64
C MET A 184 6.07 -1.52 -12.51
N THR A 185 6.03 -1.31 -13.82
CA THR A 185 6.15 -2.39 -14.81
C THR A 185 7.49 -2.31 -15.55
N ARG A 186 7.93 -3.44 -16.14
CA ARG A 186 9.17 -3.50 -16.94
C ARG A 186 9.19 -2.52 -18.12
N ASN A 187 8.02 -2.19 -18.65
CA ASN A 187 7.89 -1.31 -19.81
C ASN A 187 8.00 0.18 -19.44
N GLY A 188 8.19 0.49 -18.16
CA GLY A 188 8.25 1.87 -17.67
C GLY A 188 6.87 2.52 -17.52
N VAL A 189 5.80 1.73 -17.54
CA VAL A 189 4.48 2.20 -17.14
C VAL A 189 4.38 2.14 -15.62
N ILE A 190 3.85 3.20 -15.03
CA ILE A 190 3.44 3.26 -13.63
C ILE A 190 1.92 3.08 -13.59
N GLU A 191 1.48 2.02 -12.92
CA GLU A 191 0.06 1.77 -12.70
C GLU A 191 -0.37 2.33 -11.34
N PRO A 192 -1.62 2.81 -11.24
CA PRO A 192 -2.15 3.34 -10.00
C PRO A 192 -2.31 2.23 -8.96
N PHE A 193 -1.97 2.55 -7.71
CA PHE A 193 -2.35 1.75 -6.54
C PHE A 193 -2.80 2.68 -5.42
N PRO A 194 -3.93 3.39 -5.63
CA PRO A 194 -4.34 4.47 -4.76
C PRO A 194 -5.16 3.86 -3.63
N ILE A 195 -4.55 3.83 -2.45
CA ILE A 195 -5.20 3.49 -1.19
C ILE A 195 -5.42 4.79 -0.41
N ARG A 196 -6.27 4.75 0.63
CA ARG A 196 -6.51 5.89 1.53
C ARG A 196 -5.25 6.65 1.96
N ILE A 197 -5.39 7.95 2.17
CA ILE A 197 -4.31 8.84 2.61
C ILE A 197 -4.32 8.97 4.13
N GLY A 198 -3.20 8.66 4.79
CA GLY A 198 -3.11 8.71 6.24
C GLY A 198 -2.45 9.99 6.77
N VAL A 199 -3.22 10.90 7.35
CA VAL A 199 -2.73 12.14 7.98
C VAL A 199 -2.57 12.00 9.50
N ARG A 200 -1.77 12.89 10.10
CA ARG A 200 -1.69 12.98 11.56
C ARG A 200 -2.99 13.56 12.12
N PRO A 201 -3.44 13.13 13.31
CA PRO A 201 -4.57 13.76 14.00
C PRO A 201 -4.36 15.28 14.10
N GLY A 202 -5.43 16.05 13.86
CA GLY A 202 -5.39 17.52 13.84
C GLY A 202 -4.85 18.16 12.55
N THR A 203 -4.40 17.38 11.57
CA THR A 203 -4.09 17.93 10.24
C THR A 203 -5.39 18.39 9.58
N ALA A 204 -5.53 19.69 9.32
CA ALA A 204 -6.66 20.21 8.57
C ALA A 204 -6.56 19.75 7.11
N VAL A 205 -7.55 19.00 6.65
CA VAL A 205 -7.74 18.72 5.23
C VAL A 205 -9.07 19.37 4.84
N PRO A 206 -9.04 20.45 4.05
CA PRO A 206 -10.25 21.20 3.72
C PRO A 206 -11.21 20.34 2.90
N ASP A 207 -12.51 20.58 3.10
CA ASP A 207 -13.60 20.14 2.21
C ASP A 207 -13.81 18.62 2.05
N ILE A 208 -13.29 17.79 2.97
CA ILE A 208 -13.54 16.35 2.96
C ILE A 208 -14.68 15.98 3.92
N PRO A 209 -15.78 15.37 3.43
CA PRO A 209 -16.87 14.89 4.28
C PRO A 209 -16.39 13.94 5.39
N SER A 210 -17.00 14.03 6.58
CA SER A 210 -16.66 13.14 7.71
C SER A 210 -16.88 11.66 7.39
N ALA A 211 -17.81 11.32 6.51
CA ALA A 211 -18.07 9.95 6.05
C ALA A 211 -16.90 9.32 5.27
N LEU A 212 -15.99 10.15 4.74
CA LEU A 212 -14.78 9.72 4.04
C LEU A 212 -13.55 9.80 4.95
N GLN A 213 -13.75 9.91 6.27
CA GLN A 213 -12.70 9.98 7.26
C GLN A 213 -12.83 8.84 8.27
N LEU A 214 -11.71 8.24 8.63
CA LEU A 214 -11.64 7.12 9.57
C LEU A 214 -10.46 7.33 10.53
N ASP A 215 -10.73 7.38 11.83
CA ASP A 215 -9.67 7.39 12.84
C ASP A 215 -9.25 5.95 13.19
N ILE A 216 -7.94 5.70 13.17
CA ILE A 216 -7.36 4.40 13.48
C ILE A 216 -6.20 4.53 14.49
N GLU A 217 -6.17 3.62 15.46
CA GLU A 217 -5.00 3.38 16.29
C GLU A 217 -4.13 2.31 15.65
N ARG A 218 -2.86 2.63 15.39
CA ARG A 218 -1.92 1.69 14.77
C ARG A 218 -1.11 0.97 15.84
N MET A 219 -0.83 -0.31 15.60
CA MET A 219 -0.01 -1.20 16.44
C MET A 219 1.36 -0.59 16.77
N GLU A 220 2.00 0.12 15.83
CA GLU A 220 3.41 0.55 15.97
C GLU A 220 3.66 2.07 15.87
N PHE A 221 2.78 2.84 15.24
CA PHE A 221 3.12 4.20 14.77
C PHE A 221 2.18 5.30 15.26
N GLY A 222 1.41 5.02 16.32
CA GLY A 222 0.44 5.93 16.89
C GLY A 222 -0.81 6.15 16.02
N PRO A 223 -1.76 6.97 16.48
CA PRO A 223 -3.02 7.18 15.79
C PRO A 223 -2.84 7.93 14.46
N LYS A 224 -3.71 7.62 13.50
CA LYS A 224 -3.84 8.35 12.23
C LYS A 224 -5.31 8.60 11.92
N LYS A 225 -5.54 9.70 11.20
CA LYS A 225 -6.79 9.93 10.48
C LYS A 225 -6.58 9.49 9.04
N LEU A 226 -7.36 8.54 8.58
CA LEU A 226 -7.38 8.04 7.22
C LEU A 226 -8.43 8.80 6.42
N ILE A 227 -8.08 9.12 5.19
CA ILE A 227 -8.94 9.82 4.24
C ILE A 227 -9.18 8.88 3.10
N ASP A 228 -10.44 8.51 2.90
CA ASP A 228 -10.87 7.68 1.79
C ASP A 228 -10.39 8.28 0.47
N ILE A 229 -9.83 7.43 -0.38
CA ILE A 229 -9.33 7.85 -1.69
C ILE A 229 -10.46 8.31 -2.62
N GLU A 230 -11.71 7.92 -2.35
CA GLU A 230 -12.92 8.38 -3.04
C GLU A 230 -13.11 9.91 -2.94
N ALA A 231 -12.59 10.53 -1.88
CA ALA A 231 -12.56 12.00 -1.75
C ALA A 231 -11.79 12.69 -2.89
N PHE A 232 -10.97 11.93 -3.63
CA PHE A 232 -10.13 12.40 -4.73
C PHE A 232 -10.39 11.65 -6.04
N HIS A 233 -11.58 11.04 -6.22
CA HIS A 233 -11.88 10.16 -7.35
C HIS A 233 -11.60 10.80 -8.74
N ASP A 234 -11.86 12.09 -8.89
CA ASP A 234 -11.60 12.89 -10.10
C ASP A 234 -10.11 13.21 -10.33
N ARG A 235 -9.32 13.02 -9.28
CA ARG A 235 -7.86 13.25 -9.25
C ARG A 235 -7.06 11.96 -9.22
N ILE A 236 -7.68 10.80 -9.43
CA ILE A 236 -6.95 9.53 -9.59
C ILE A 236 -6.58 9.31 -11.06
N SER A 237 -5.33 8.93 -11.31
CA SER A 237 -4.84 8.66 -12.68
C SER A 237 -4.98 7.20 -13.06
N GLY A 238 -4.96 6.93 -14.37
CA GLY A 238 -4.79 5.60 -14.93
C GLY A 238 -3.29 5.24 -15.12
N PRO A 239 -2.98 4.08 -15.70
CA PRO A 239 -1.62 3.72 -16.06
C PRO A 239 -1.00 4.71 -17.05
N VAL A 240 0.21 5.21 -16.75
CA VAL A 240 0.93 6.17 -17.60
C VAL A 240 2.43 5.88 -17.67
N PRO A 241 3.12 6.24 -18.77
CA PRO A 241 4.57 6.08 -18.87
C PRO A 241 5.31 7.01 -17.89
N ILE A 242 6.39 6.52 -17.29
CA ILE A 242 7.28 7.31 -16.44
C ILE A 242 8.06 8.35 -17.26
N CYS A 243 8.12 9.59 -16.77
CA CYS A 243 9.01 10.62 -17.31
C CYS A 243 10.13 11.01 -16.34
N ALA A 244 9.86 11.07 -15.03
CA ALA A 244 10.85 11.48 -14.03
C ALA A 244 10.80 10.73 -12.71
N ILE A 245 11.98 10.62 -12.09
CA ILE A 245 12.16 10.20 -10.69
C ILE A 245 12.82 11.37 -9.95
N LEU A 246 12.18 11.85 -8.88
CA LEU A 246 12.75 12.82 -7.96
C LEU A 246 13.26 12.10 -6.71
N LEU A 247 14.53 12.31 -6.41
CA LEU A 247 15.18 11.85 -5.19
C LEU A 247 15.12 12.99 -4.17
N GLY A 248 14.19 12.89 -3.23
CA GLY A 248 13.93 13.93 -2.26
C GLY A 248 14.87 13.87 -1.06
N THR A 249 15.43 15.03 -0.69
CA THR A 249 16.27 15.20 0.51
C THR A 249 15.85 16.46 1.25
N ARG A 250 15.62 16.35 2.56
CA ARG A 250 15.36 17.52 3.41
C ARG A 250 16.66 18.22 3.81
N PHE A 251 16.63 19.54 3.75
CA PHE A 251 17.71 20.39 4.22
C PHE A 251 17.20 21.23 5.41
N SER A 252 18.07 21.49 6.37
CA SER A 252 17.76 22.28 7.56
C SER A 252 17.63 23.78 7.28
N SER A 253 18.06 24.23 6.11
CA SER A 253 18.03 25.63 5.68
C SER A 253 18.14 25.71 4.15
N GLY A 254 17.84 26.89 3.61
CA GLY A 254 17.89 27.17 2.18
C GLY A 254 16.57 26.91 1.47
N GLU A 255 16.52 27.35 0.21
CA GLU A 255 15.36 27.24 -0.66
C GLU A 255 15.27 25.86 -1.31
N SER A 256 14.04 25.36 -1.52
CA SER A 256 13.81 24.13 -2.26
C SER A 256 14.13 24.31 -3.74
N ARG A 257 14.79 23.32 -4.32
CA ARG A 257 15.20 23.32 -5.74
C ARG A 257 15.23 21.92 -6.31
N ILE A 258 14.98 21.82 -7.62
CA ILE A 258 15.04 20.58 -8.37
C ILE A 258 16.13 20.69 -9.42
N MET A 259 17.11 19.78 -9.40
CA MET A 259 18.15 19.72 -10.44
C MET A 259 18.31 18.34 -11.03
N LYS A 260 18.62 18.29 -12.33
CA LYS A 260 18.90 17.05 -13.04
C LYS A 260 20.18 16.43 -12.52
N VAL A 261 20.17 15.11 -12.31
CA VAL A 261 21.32 14.32 -11.87
C VAL A 261 21.47 13.07 -12.72
N SER A 262 22.60 12.39 -12.58
CA SER A 262 22.84 11.15 -13.32
C SER A 262 21.88 10.03 -12.88
N ARG A 263 21.41 9.23 -13.83
CA ARG A 263 20.47 8.13 -13.57
C ARG A 263 20.98 7.13 -12.53
N HIS A 264 22.29 6.91 -12.46
CA HIS A 264 22.91 6.01 -11.49
C HIS A 264 22.60 6.39 -10.04
N LYS A 265 22.31 7.67 -9.74
CA LYS A 265 21.92 8.11 -8.39
C LYS A 265 20.60 7.50 -7.92
N ALA A 266 19.69 7.14 -8.82
CA ALA A 266 18.43 6.49 -8.48
C ALA A 266 18.53 4.97 -8.27
N LEU A 267 19.65 4.33 -8.65
CA LEU A 267 19.76 2.87 -8.57
C LEU A 267 19.67 2.37 -7.11
N ARG A 268 20.42 2.99 -6.19
CA ARG A 268 20.39 2.60 -4.77
C ARG A 268 19.02 2.86 -4.12
N PRO A 269 18.40 4.05 -4.26
CA PRO A 269 17.03 4.28 -3.79
C PRO A 269 16.02 3.27 -4.36
N LEU A 270 16.03 3.00 -5.67
CA LEU A 270 15.13 2.02 -6.28
C LEU A 270 15.33 0.60 -5.76
N ILE A 271 16.58 0.20 -5.49
CA ILE A 271 16.86 -1.10 -4.88
C ILE A 271 16.31 -1.14 -3.45
N SER A 272 16.57 -0.11 -2.65
CA SER A 272 16.05 0.03 -1.28
C SER A 272 14.52 -0.05 -1.25
N ASP A 273 13.87 0.80 -2.03
CA ASP A 273 12.45 1.14 -1.85
C ASP A 273 11.50 0.26 -2.67
N ALA A 274 12.03 -0.46 -3.68
CA ALA A 274 11.24 -1.39 -4.50
C ALA A 274 11.74 -2.84 -4.42
N VAL A 275 13.05 -3.09 -4.45
CA VAL A 275 13.59 -4.47 -4.49
C VAL A 275 13.60 -5.08 -3.11
N VAL A 276 14.23 -4.41 -2.14
CA VAL A 276 14.18 -4.79 -0.73
C VAL A 276 12.79 -4.50 -0.17
N GLY A 277 12.16 -3.40 -0.61
CA GLY A 277 10.84 -2.98 -0.15
C GLY A 277 10.89 -2.26 1.20
N LEU A 278 11.97 -1.52 1.47
CA LEU A 278 12.10 -0.71 2.67
C LEU A 278 10.99 0.35 2.69
N GLY A 279 10.10 0.23 3.68
CA GLY A 279 8.91 1.07 3.83
C GLY A 279 7.61 0.46 3.31
N LEU A 280 7.66 -0.68 2.61
CA LEU A 280 6.48 -1.45 2.22
C LEU A 280 6.20 -2.56 3.22
N TYR A 281 4.93 -2.85 3.47
CA TYR A 281 4.55 -4.01 4.27
C TYR A 281 4.60 -5.30 3.44
N GLN A 282 5.37 -6.28 3.94
CA GLN A 282 5.58 -7.63 3.36
C GLN A 282 5.40 -8.74 4.41
N GLY A 283 4.80 -8.44 5.57
CA GLY A 283 4.93 -9.25 6.79
C GLY A 283 4.33 -10.66 6.72
N VAL A 284 3.21 -10.87 6.01
CA VAL A 284 2.55 -12.19 5.94
C VAL A 284 3.19 -13.11 4.90
N GLU A 285 3.83 -12.55 3.86
CA GLU A 285 4.62 -13.30 2.87
C GLU A 285 5.75 -14.10 3.55
N PHE A 286 6.41 -13.50 4.55
CA PHE A 286 7.45 -14.17 5.33
C PHE A 286 6.88 -15.22 6.27
N VAL A 287 5.63 -15.05 6.71
CA VAL A 287 4.94 -16.07 7.48
C VAL A 287 4.79 -17.29 6.60
N LEU A 288 4.11 -17.23 5.45
CA LEU A 288 3.73 -18.39 4.63
C LEU A 288 4.89 -19.28 4.10
N GLN A 289 6.12 -18.79 4.08
CA GLN A 289 7.24 -19.45 3.42
C GLN A 289 8.13 -20.19 4.43
N SER A 290 8.50 -21.45 4.15
CA SER A 290 9.24 -22.33 5.07
C SER A 290 10.33 -23.20 4.44
N SER A 291 10.68 -23.04 3.16
CA SER A 291 11.66 -23.94 2.50
C SER A 291 12.85 -23.27 1.80
N ALA A 292 13.96 -23.99 1.69
CA ALA A 292 15.18 -23.54 0.97
C ALA A 292 14.95 -23.34 -0.55
N LEU A 293 13.95 -24.00 -1.14
CA LEU A 293 13.51 -23.78 -2.52
C LEU A 293 12.82 -22.41 -2.69
N GLU A 294 12.16 -21.90 -1.65
CA GLU A 294 11.56 -20.56 -1.65
C GLU A 294 12.61 -19.45 -1.50
N LEU A 295 13.78 -19.73 -0.89
CA LEU A 295 14.95 -18.83 -0.92
C LEU A 295 15.49 -18.62 -2.35
N LEU A 296 15.50 -19.65 -3.20
CA LEU A 296 15.79 -19.50 -4.63
C LEU A 296 14.68 -18.71 -5.35
N GLY A 297 13.42 -18.93 -4.95
CA GLY A 297 12.28 -18.10 -5.36
C GLY A 297 12.47 -16.61 -5.04
N LYS A 298 13.04 -16.27 -3.87
CA LYS A 298 13.37 -14.88 -3.49
C LYS A 298 14.40 -14.25 -4.41
N GLY A 299 15.38 -15.01 -4.89
CA GLY A 299 16.32 -14.55 -5.93
C GLY A 299 15.59 -14.17 -7.22
N ARG A 300 14.63 -14.99 -7.66
CA ARG A 300 13.79 -14.70 -8.84
C ARG A 300 12.89 -13.48 -8.63
N LEU A 301 12.28 -13.33 -7.45
CA LEU A 301 11.45 -12.16 -7.11
C LEU A 301 12.29 -10.88 -7.05
N ALA A 302 13.42 -10.90 -6.34
CA ALA A 302 14.34 -9.77 -6.29
C ALA A 302 14.84 -9.39 -7.69
N PHE A 303 15.14 -10.38 -8.54
CA PHE A 303 15.52 -10.15 -9.93
C PHE A 303 14.38 -9.54 -10.76
N ALA A 304 13.14 -10.02 -10.58
CA ALA A 304 11.97 -9.45 -11.25
C ALA A 304 11.75 -7.98 -10.86
N ARG A 305 11.80 -7.69 -9.54
CA ARG A 305 11.72 -6.32 -9.00
C ARG A 305 12.85 -5.45 -9.55
N LEU A 306 14.08 -5.93 -9.55
CA LEU A 306 15.23 -5.21 -10.12
C LEU A 306 15.04 -4.94 -11.61
N ARG A 307 14.57 -5.93 -12.38
CA ARG A 307 14.30 -5.78 -13.81
C ARG A 307 13.24 -4.71 -14.08
N ASN A 308 12.19 -4.64 -13.26
CA ASN A 308 11.17 -3.60 -13.34
C ASN A 308 11.74 -2.22 -13.00
N SER A 309 12.49 -2.11 -11.89
CA SER A 309 13.18 -0.88 -11.51
C SER A 309 14.13 -0.36 -12.59
N LEU A 310 14.89 -1.25 -13.25
CA LEU A 310 15.76 -0.88 -14.37
C LEU A 310 14.96 -0.48 -15.61
N GLY A 311 13.80 -1.09 -15.85
CA GLY A 311 12.88 -0.74 -16.94
C GLY A 311 12.35 0.69 -16.81
N VAL A 312 11.96 1.07 -15.59
CA VAL A 312 11.55 2.43 -15.22
C VAL A 312 12.73 3.39 -15.31
N LEU A 313 13.87 3.05 -14.70
CA LEU A 313 15.06 3.92 -14.67
C LEU A 313 15.60 4.28 -16.06
N ARG A 314 15.52 3.35 -17.03
CA ARG A 314 15.94 3.61 -18.41
C ARG A 314 15.06 4.65 -19.12
N ARG A 315 13.80 4.77 -18.70
CA ARG A 315 12.79 5.66 -19.29
C ARG A 315 12.55 6.92 -18.48
N ALA A 316 13.07 7.02 -17.26
CA ALA A 316 12.96 8.22 -16.44
C ALA A 316 14.20 9.12 -16.56
N ASP A 317 13.98 10.42 -16.50
CA ASP A 317 15.03 11.36 -16.10
C ASP A 317 15.07 11.43 -14.58
N VAL A 318 16.27 11.64 -14.02
CA VAL A 318 16.46 11.61 -12.57
C VAL A 318 16.84 12.99 -12.09
N TYR A 319 16.16 13.44 -11.05
CA TYR A 319 16.34 14.73 -10.43
C TYR A 319 16.63 14.56 -8.94
N ARG A 320 17.45 15.46 -8.38
CA ARG A 320 17.51 15.69 -6.94
C ARG A 320 16.49 16.77 -6.60
N PHE A 321 15.62 16.49 -5.64
CA PHE A 321 14.72 17.47 -5.07
C PHE A 321 15.17 17.82 -3.67
N GLU A 322 15.80 18.99 -3.53
CA GLU A 322 16.14 19.53 -2.23
C GLU A 322 14.91 20.23 -1.66
N MET A 323 14.47 19.81 -0.48
CA MET A 323 13.32 20.37 0.21
C MET A 323 13.83 21.23 1.38
N GLY A 324 13.51 22.52 1.33
CA GLY A 324 13.80 23.48 2.38
C GLY A 324 12.86 23.34 3.59
N THR A 325 12.86 24.35 4.45
CA THR A 325 12.03 24.37 5.67
C THR A 325 10.62 24.89 5.44
N ASP A 326 10.41 25.67 4.37
CA ASP A 326 9.10 26.20 3.99
C ASP A 326 8.34 25.21 3.09
N ILE A 327 7.22 24.71 3.61
CA ILE A 327 6.37 23.71 2.94
C ILE A 327 5.69 24.29 1.69
N GLU A 328 5.26 25.55 1.73
CA GLU A 328 4.60 26.19 0.58
C GLU A 328 5.61 26.43 -0.53
N GLN A 329 6.79 26.93 -0.19
CA GLN A 329 7.87 27.08 -1.16
C GLN A 329 8.28 25.73 -1.76
N THR A 330 8.33 24.67 -0.95
CA THR A 330 8.59 23.30 -1.43
C THR A 330 7.52 22.83 -2.42
N ALA A 331 6.25 23.03 -2.10
CA ALA A 331 5.13 22.65 -2.96
C ALA A 331 5.16 23.43 -4.28
N ASN A 332 5.40 24.74 -4.23
CA ASN A 332 5.49 25.60 -5.42
C ASN A 332 6.65 25.20 -6.34
N THR A 333 7.80 24.81 -5.78
CA THR A 333 8.92 24.28 -6.58
C THR A 333 8.54 22.99 -7.30
N LEU A 334 7.83 22.07 -6.62
CA LEU A 334 7.37 20.83 -7.23
C LEU A 334 6.32 21.10 -8.31
N GLU A 335 5.32 21.94 -8.04
CA GLU A 335 4.29 22.34 -9.00
C GLU A 335 4.91 22.94 -10.26
N THR A 336 5.84 23.89 -10.10
CA THR A 336 6.54 24.54 -11.22
C THR A 336 7.26 23.51 -12.07
N PHE A 337 7.93 22.55 -11.43
CA PHE A 337 8.59 21.44 -12.13
C PHE A 337 7.60 20.56 -12.90
N LEU A 338 6.47 20.18 -12.28
CA LEU A 338 5.44 19.35 -12.93
C LEU A 338 4.78 20.04 -14.13
N LYS A 339 4.69 21.38 -14.13
CA LYS A 339 4.19 22.16 -15.27
C LYS A 339 5.21 22.29 -16.40
N GLN A 340 6.50 22.25 -16.09
CA GLN A 340 7.59 22.50 -17.04
C GLN A 340 8.25 21.23 -17.55
N ILE A 341 7.97 20.07 -16.94
CA ILE A 341 8.59 18.82 -17.35
C ILE A 341 8.22 18.51 -18.81
N PRO A 342 9.21 18.39 -19.72
CA PRO A 342 8.90 18.12 -21.11
C PRO A 342 8.33 16.70 -21.23
N PRO A 343 7.30 16.51 -22.07
CA PRO A 343 6.80 15.18 -22.35
C PRO A 343 7.93 14.33 -22.95
N LYS A 344 8.20 13.17 -22.37
CA LYS A 344 9.04 12.17 -23.05
C LYS A 344 8.32 11.63 -24.28
N THR A 345 8.83 11.99 -25.45
CA THR A 345 8.56 11.30 -26.71
C THR A 345 9.30 9.96 -26.69
N GLU A 346 8.62 8.90 -27.12
CA GLU A 346 9.13 7.52 -27.11
C GLU A 346 10.41 7.31 -27.92
#